data_AF-A0ABD5DXU2-F1
#
_entry.id   AF-A0ABD5DXU2-F1
#
_cell.length_a   1.000
_cell.length_b   1.000
_cell.length_c   1.000
_cell.angle_alpha   90.00
_cell.angle_beta   90.00
_cell.angle_gamma   90.00
#
_symmetry.space_group_name_H-M   'P 1'
#
loop_
_entity.id
_entity.type
_entity.pdbx_description
1 polymer ?
#
loop_
_entity_poly.entity_id
_entity_poly.type
_entity_poly.pdbx_seq_one_letter_code
_entity_poly.pdbx_strand_id
1 'polypeptide(L)' 'ALNGLIGAGVPQDWSTHLIGHELTALHGIDHARTLAIVLPANLQVRRQEKREKLLQYAARVWQIVEGDEEQRIDTAIART' A
#
# COMPACT_ATOMS: atom_id res chain seq x y z
N ALA A 1 -12.31 0.80 8.71
CA ALA A 1 -10.88 1.07 9.02
C ALA A 1 -10.68 2.00 10.23
N LEU A 2 -11.63 2.16 11.15
CA LEU A 2 -11.56 3.21 12.20
C LEU A 2 -11.79 2.70 13.63
N ASN A 3 -11.74 1.39 13.89
CA ASN A 3 -11.92 0.87 15.25
C ASN A 3 -10.69 1.13 16.16
N GLY A 4 -9.56 1.58 15.60
CA GLY A 4 -8.36 2.00 16.34
C GLY A 4 -7.39 0.90 16.74
N LEU A 5 -7.85 -0.34 16.92
CA LEU A 5 -7.02 -1.43 17.48
C LEU A 5 -5.70 -1.65 16.73
N ILE A 6 -5.74 -1.78 15.40
CA ILE A 6 -4.54 -2.08 14.59
C ILE A 6 -3.62 -0.87 14.37
N GLY A 7 -4.08 0.34 14.71
CA GLY A 7 -3.34 1.59 14.52
C GLY A 7 -2.79 2.18 15.81
N ALA A 8 -3.06 1.58 16.97
CA ALA A 8 -2.61 2.06 18.26
C ALA A 8 -1.11 1.80 18.44
N GLY A 9 -0.33 2.87 18.68
CA GLY A 9 1.11 2.77 18.92
C GLY A 9 1.97 2.49 17.69
N VAL A 10 1.41 2.57 16.47
CA VAL A 10 2.14 2.38 15.22
C VAL A 10 2.00 3.60 14.30
N PRO A 11 3.03 3.93 13.49
CA PRO A 11 2.91 4.93 12.46
C PRO A 11 1.81 4.59 11.46
N GLN A 12 1.04 5.60 11.03
CA GLN A 12 -0.03 5.45 10.06
C GLN A 12 0.30 6.23 8.79
N ASP A 13 -0.26 5.78 7.68
CA ASP A 13 -0.15 6.46 6.40
C ASP A 13 -1.53 6.55 5.75
N TRP A 14 -1.93 7.78 5.44
CA TRP A 14 -3.22 8.10 4.81
C TRP A 14 -3.05 8.67 3.40
N SER A 15 -1.82 8.72 2.85
CA SER A 15 -1.52 9.33 1.55
C SER A 15 -2.36 8.73 0.40
N THR A 16 -2.48 7.41 0.31
CA THR A 16 -3.34 6.75 -0.69
C THR A 16 -4.80 7.19 -0.58
N HIS A 17 -5.33 7.37 0.64
CA HIS A 17 -6.70 7.84 0.83
C HIS A 17 -6.86 9.30 0.40
N LEU A 18 -5.92 10.17 0.79
CA LEU A 18 -5.98 11.59 0.44
C LEU A 18 -5.90 11.80 -1.08
N ILE A 19 -5.02 11.08 -1.77
CA ILE A 19 -4.96 11.11 -3.25
C ILE A 19 -6.25 10.54 -3.86
N GLY A 20 -6.77 9.42 -3.32
CA GLY A 20 -8.01 8.81 -3.79
C GLY A 20 -9.25 9.70 -3.61
N HIS A 21 -9.29 10.54 -2.57
CA HIS A 21 -10.35 11.53 -2.37
C HIS A 21 -10.41 12.53 -3.53
N GLU A 22 -9.26 13.02 -4.00
CA GLU A 22 -9.22 13.96 -5.14
C GLU A 22 -9.76 13.31 -6.43
N LEU A 23 -9.39 12.06 -6.71
CA LEU A 23 -9.92 11.32 -7.86
C LEU A 23 -11.43 11.09 -7.75
N THR A 24 -11.91 10.83 -6.54
CA THR A 24 -13.35 10.68 -6.26
C THR A 24 -14.07 12.01 -6.52
N ALA A 25 -13.54 13.12 -5.99
CA ALA A 25 -14.13 14.45 -6.11
C ALA A 25 -14.17 14.95 -7.56
N LEU A 26 -13.10 14.74 -8.33
CA LEU A 26 -12.97 15.24 -9.69
C LEU A 26 -13.67 14.36 -10.74
N HIS A 27 -13.72 13.04 -10.51
CA HIS A 27 -14.16 12.08 -11.53
C HIS A 27 -15.34 11.19 -11.11
N GLY A 28 -15.84 11.32 -9.87
CA GLY A 28 -16.97 10.53 -9.39
C GLY A 28 -16.68 9.03 -9.28
N ILE A 29 -15.40 8.63 -9.22
CA ILE A 29 -15.01 7.22 -9.11
C ILE A 29 -15.25 6.74 -7.66
N ASP A 30 -15.84 5.56 -7.50
CA ASP A 30 -16.06 4.95 -6.18
C ASP A 30 -14.78 4.93 -5.33
N HIS A 31 -14.92 5.26 -4.05
CA HIS A 31 -13.80 5.37 -3.12
C HIS A 31 -12.85 4.17 -3.16
N ALA A 32 -13.35 2.94 -3.02
CA ALA A 32 -12.49 1.75 -3.04
C ALA A 32 -11.76 1.55 -4.38
N ARG A 33 -12.34 2.00 -5.50
CA ARG A 33 -11.69 1.92 -6.82
C ARG A 33 -10.53 2.90 -6.93
N THR A 34 -10.67 4.11 -6.40
CA THR A 34 -9.55 5.06 -6.37
C THR A 34 -8.42 4.55 -5.50
N LEU A 35 -8.73 3.92 -4.35
CA LEU A 35 -7.71 3.28 -3.51
C LEU A 35 -6.99 2.14 -4.24
N ALA A 36 -7.71 1.27 -4.94
CA ALA A 36 -7.13 0.16 -5.71
C ALA A 36 -6.20 0.65 -6.83
N ILE A 37 -6.52 1.77 -7.48
CA ILE A 37 -5.67 2.38 -8.50
C ILE A 37 -4.41 3.00 -7.87
N VAL A 38 -4.58 3.75 -6.78
CA VAL A 38 -3.50 4.59 -6.22
C VAL A 38 -2.53 3.79 -5.36
N LEU A 39 -3.00 2.82 -4.58
CA LEU A 39 -2.18 2.09 -3.60
C LEU A 39 -0.89 1.50 -4.20
N PRO A 40 -0.92 0.67 -5.26
CA PRO A 40 0.30 0.07 -5.81
C PRO A 40 1.29 1.12 -6.33
N ALA A 41 0.80 2.18 -7.00
CA ALA A 41 1.65 3.26 -7.50
C ALA A 41 2.30 4.05 -6.35
N ASN A 42 1.54 4.36 -5.30
CA ASN A 42 2.07 5.05 -4.12
C ASN A 42 3.11 4.18 -3.38
N LEU A 43 2.91 2.86 -3.30
CA LEU A 43 3.89 1.95 -2.71
C LEU A 43 5.19 1.88 -3.54
N GLN A 44 5.11 1.95 -4.87
CA GLN A 44 6.30 2.04 -5.73
C GLN A 44 7.10 3.32 -5.47
N VAL A 45 6.42 4.47 -5.45
CA VAL A 45 7.06 5.77 -5.18
C VAL A 45 7.72 5.80 -3.81
N ARG A 46 7.09 5.19 -2.80
CA ARG A 46 7.56 5.18 -1.40
C ARG A 46 8.33 3.91 -1.02
N ARG A 47 8.81 3.13 -2.00
CA ARG A 47 9.37 1.80 -1.75
C ARG A 47 10.59 1.83 -0.83
N GLN A 48 11.40 2.89 -0.91
CA GLN A 48 12.61 3.03 -0.10
C GLN A 48 12.24 3.26 1.37
N GLU A 49 11.34 4.19 1.67
CA GLU A 49 10.91 4.49 3.04
C GLU A 49 10.07 3.36 3.65
N LYS A 50 9.41 2.55 2.81
CA LYS A 50 8.56 1.43 3.25
C LYS A 50 9.23 0.06 3.12
N ARG A 51 10.50 0.00 2.73
CA ARG A 51 11.22 -1.22 2.32
C ARG A 51 11.03 -2.39 3.29
N GLU A 52 11.33 -2.19 4.57
CA GLU A 52 11.24 -3.26 5.58
C GLU A 52 9.82 -3.82 5.73
N LYS A 53 8.81 -2.93 5.73
CA LYS A 53 7.41 -3.32 5.83
C LYS A 53 6.89 -3.97 4.56
N LEU A 54 7.38 -3.57 3.39
CA LEU A 54 7.05 -4.19 2.11
C LEU A 54 7.61 -5.62 2.03
N LEU A 55 8.84 -5.85 2.50
CA LEU A 55 9.41 -7.21 2.60
C LEU A 55 8.65 -8.09 3.59
N GLN A 56 8.24 -7.51 4.73
CA GLN A 56 7.39 -8.22 5.69
C GLN A 56 6.02 -8.54 5.08
N TYR A 57 5.41 -7.60 4.35
CA TYR A 57 4.15 -7.79 3.65
C TYR A 57 4.25 -8.89 2.58
N ALA A 58 5.30 -8.86 1.76
CA ALA A 58 5.61 -9.88 0.77
C ALA A 58 5.65 -11.29 1.39
N ALA A 59 6.38 -11.44 2.50
CA ALA A 59 6.54 -12.73 3.16
C ALA A 59 5.26 -13.21 3.86
N ARG A 60 4.58 -12.33 4.61
CA ARG A 60 3.49 -12.73 5.51
C ARG A 60 2.12 -12.80 4.83
N VAL A 61 1.89 -12.00 3.79
CA VAL A 61 0.59 -11.95 3.09
C VAL A 61 0.63 -12.76 1.81
N TRP A 62 1.73 -12.65 1.05
CA TRP A 62 1.84 -13.26 -0.28
C TRP A 62 2.74 -14.50 -0.34
N GLN A 63 3.39 -14.87 0.77
CA GLN A 63 4.33 -15.99 0.87
C GLN A 63 5.53 -15.86 -0.09
N ILE A 64 5.94 -14.62 -0.38
CA ILE A 64 7.08 -14.33 -1.27
C ILE A 64 8.35 -14.18 -0.41
N VAL A 65 9.14 -15.25 -0.33
CA VAL A 65 10.36 -15.32 0.51
C VAL A 65 11.65 -15.55 -0.28
N GLU A 66 11.53 -15.98 -1.54
CA GLU A 66 12.66 -16.22 -2.44
C GLU A 66 12.93 -15.01 -3.34
N GLY A 67 14.15 -14.92 -3.88
CA GLY A 67 14.60 -13.81 -4.73
C GLY A 67 15.26 -12.69 -3.93
N ASP A 68 15.82 -11.71 -4.66
CA ASP A 68 16.40 -10.51 -4.03
C ASP A 68 15.31 -9.60 -3.45
N GLU A 69 15.71 -8.67 -2.60
CA GLU A 69 14.76 -7.82 -1.87
C GLU A 69 13.93 -6.93 -2.81
N GLU A 70 14.51 -6.41 -3.89
CA GLU A 70 13.80 -5.55 -4.82
C GLU A 70 12.77 -6.35 -5.62
N GLN A 71 13.12 -7.54 -6.10
CA GLN A 71 12.20 -8.46 -6.78
C GLN A 71 11.00 -8.83 -5.89
N ARG A 72 11.26 -9.09 -4.61
CA ARG A 72 10.21 -9.45 -3.65
C ARG A 72 9.27 -8.28 -3.39
N ILE A 73 9.81 -7.06 -3.26
CA ILE A 73 9.03 -5.83 -3.12
C ILE A 73 8.18 -5.60 -4.37
N ASP A 74 8.77 -5.68 -5.56
CA ASP A 74 8.07 -5.47 -6.82
C ASP A 74 6.92 -6.47 -7.01
N THR A 75 7.17 -7.74 -6.71
CA THR A 75 6.15 -8.79 -6.80
C THR A 75 5.02 -8.56 -5.80
N ALA A 76 5.34 -8.14 -4.57
CA ALA A 76 4.33 -7.86 -3.56
C ALA A 76 3.47 -6.63 -3.92
N ILE A 77 4.07 -5.58 -4.48
CA ILE A 77 3.34 -4.41 -4.96
C ILE A 77 2.45 -4.79 -6.16
N ALA A 78 2.94 -5.61 -7.08
CA ALA A 78 2.15 -6.07 -8.23
C ALA A 78 0.95 -6.96 -7.86
N ARG A 79 0.96 -7.58 -6.67
CA ARG A 79 -0.17 -8.37 -6.15
C ARG A 79 -1.15 -7.57 -5.29
N THR A 80 -0.83 -6.31 -4.98
CA THR A 80 -1.70 -5.40 -4.21
C THR A 80 -2.81 -4.86 -5.08
#